data_AF-A0A2N2UGG2-F1
#
_entry.id   AF-A0A2N2UGG2-F1
#
_cell.length_a   1.000
_cell.length_b   1.000
_cell.length_c   1.000
_cell.angle_alpha   90.00
_cell.angle_beta   90.00
_cell.angle_gamma   90.00
#
_symmetry.space_group_name_H-M   'P 1'
#
loop_
_entity.id
_entity.type
_entity.pdbx_description
1 polymer ?
#
loop_
_entity_poly.entity_id
_entity_poly.type
_entity_poly.pdbx_seq_one_letter_code
_entity_poly.pdbx_strand_id
1 'polypeptide(L)'
;GFGHFYAYAPEKFEYPINRFTMEVKRQMDVLDRELAAHRYLGGDEYSIADIATWPWYGNLVLGEAYGAGEFLQVESYMNLRRWAEEILGRPAVQRGRKVNRTWGKPSDQLHERHDASDFELKTQDKLAPESAA
;
A
#
# COMPACT_ATOMS: atom_id res chain seq x y z
N GLY A 1 12.09 -5.25 8.13
CA GLY A 1 12.07 -5.81 9.49
C GLY A 1 10.69 -6.32 9.85
N PHE A 2 9.74 -5.42 10.12
CA PHE A 2 8.39 -5.75 10.61
C PHE A 2 7.68 -6.82 9.77
N GLY A 3 7.48 -6.58 8.46
CA GLY A 3 6.74 -7.52 7.60
C GLY A 3 7.30 -8.94 7.61
N HIS A 4 8.62 -9.12 7.72
CA HIS A 4 9.22 -10.45 7.84
C HIS A 4 8.82 -11.13 9.16
N PHE A 5 9.14 -10.52 10.30
CA PHE A 5 8.89 -11.14 11.61
C PHE A 5 7.39 -11.24 11.96
N TYR A 6 6.57 -10.32 11.45
CA TYR A 6 5.13 -10.32 11.67
C TYR A 6 4.39 -11.28 10.74
N ALA A 7 4.68 -11.31 9.43
CA ALA A 7 3.88 -12.04 8.46
C ALA A 7 4.53 -13.31 7.89
N TYR A 8 5.85 -13.34 7.69
CA TYR A 8 6.51 -14.39 6.90
C TYR A 8 7.37 -15.37 7.70
N ALA A 9 7.94 -14.95 8.84
CA ALA A 9 8.76 -15.81 9.67
C ALA A 9 7.95 -17.03 10.15
N PRO A 10 8.51 -18.25 10.10
CA PRO A 10 7.78 -19.47 10.43
C PRO A 10 7.37 -19.54 11.90
N GLU A 11 8.09 -18.83 12.77
CA GLU A 11 7.83 -18.73 14.20
C GLU A 11 7.70 -17.26 14.62
N LYS A 12 6.94 -17.01 15.70
CA LYS A 12 6.75 -15.67 16.25
C LYS A 12 7.81 -15.39 17.31
N PHE A 13 8.72 -14.48 16.96
CA PHE A 13 9.78 -14.03 17.85
C PHE A 13 9.41 -12.68 18.46
N GLU A 14 9.11 -12.66 19.76
CA GLU A 14 8.63 -11.47 20.47
C GLU A 14 9.60 -10.28 20.32
N TYR A 15 10.89 -10.47 20.61
CA TYR A 15 11.88 -9.39 20.56
C TYR A 15 11.93 -8.66 19.20
N PRO A 16 12.17 -9.34 18.05
CA PRO A 16 12.21 -8.64 16.77
C PRO A 16 10.84 -8.10 16.36
N ILE A 17 9.73 -8.77 16.69
CA ILE A 17 8.38 -8.22 16.44
C ILE A 17 8.23 -6.90 17.18
N ASN A 18 8.47 -6.85 18.48
CA ASN A 18 8.36 -5.63 19.28
C ASN A 18 9.30 -4.53 18.75
N ARG A 19 10.56 -4.86 18.49
CA ARG A 19 11.55 -3.91 17.96
C ARG A 19 11.10 -3.26 16.65
N PHE A 20 10.70 -4.06 15.67
CA PHE A 20 10.32 -3.53 14.37
C PHE A 20 8.92 -2.91 14.36
N THR A 21 8.03 -3.34 15.26
CA THR A 21 6.72 -2.72 15.44
C THR A 21 6.86 -1.30 15.96
N MET A 22 7.68 -1.10 17.00
CA MET A 22 7.98 0.23 17.53
C MET A 22 8.54 1.16 16.44
N GLU A 23 9.46 0.67 15.61
CA GLU A 23 10.04 1.48 14.53
C GLU A 23 9.01 1.80 13.43
N VAL A 24 8.16 0.85 13.02
CA VAL A 24 7.10 1.13 12.04
C VAL A 24 6.10 2.15 12.58
N LYS A 25 5.70 2.06 13.85
CA LYS A 25 4.85 3.06 14.50
C LYS A 25 5.53 4.44 14.54
N ARG A 26 6.84 4.50 14.85
CA ARG A 26 7.61 5.75 14.80
C ARG A 26 7.64 6.36 13.40
N GLN A 27 7.82 5.53 12.37
CA GLN A 27 7.82 5.98 10.98
C GLN A 27 6.44 6.52 10.56
N MET A 28 5.36 5.84 10.93
CA MET A 28 4.00 6.33 10.69
C MET A 28 3.70 7.63 11.45
N ASP A 29 4.15 7.77 12.70
CA ASP A 29 4.00 9.03 13.47
C ASP A 29 4.78 10.19 12.83
N VAL A 30 5.99 9.95 12.30
CA VAL A 30 6.73 10.96 11.53
C VAL A 30 5.94 11.40 10.30
N LEU A 31 5.44 10.44 9.51
CA LEU A 31 4.67 10.75 8.31
C LEU A 31 3.35 11.46 8.64
N ASP A 32 2.64 11.03 9.67
CA ASP A 32 1.37 11.64 10.08
C ASP A 32 1.55 13.10 10.50
N ARG A 33 2.61 13.40 11.26
CA ARG A 33 2.94 14.77 11.67
C ARG A 33 3.33 15.65 10.50
N GLU A 34 4.13 15.13 9.56
CA GLU A 34 4.49 15.86 8.34
C GLU A 34 3.25 16.19 7.51
N LEU A 35 2.38 15.19 7.33
CA LEU A 35 1.12 15.31 6.60
C LEU A 35 0.04 16.08 7.37
N ALA A 36 0.25 16.43 8.64
CA ALA A 36 -0.61 17.36 9.35
C ALA A 36 -0.31 18.81 8.91
N ALA A 37 0.96 19.11 8.60
CA ALA A 37 1.40 20.43 8.17
C ALA A 37 1.33 20.62 6.65
N HIS A 38 1.47 19.55 5.88
CA HIS A 38 1.53 19.58 4.43
C HIS A 38 0.49 18.67 3.78
N ARG A 39 0.11 18.98 2.53
CA ARG A 39 -0.82 18.13 1.77
C ARG A 39 -0.16 16.84 1.29
N TYR A 40 1.10 16.94 0.88
CA TYR A 40 1.95 15.87 0.38
C TYR A 40 3.30 15.90 1.08
N LEU A 41 4.12 14.85 0.93
CA LEU A 41 5.42 14.75 1.59
C LEU A 41 6.45 15.78 1.08
N GLY A 42 6.23 16.34 -0.11
CA GLY A 42 7.04 17.40 -0.70
C GLY A 42 6.50 18.81 -0.45
N GLY A 43 5.47 18.97 0.37
CA GLY A 43 4.75 20.23 0.58
C GLY A 43 3.35 20.23 -0.03
N ASP A 44 3.03 21.23 -0.84
CA ASP A 44 1.67 21.41 -1.37
C ASP A 44 1.39 20.61 -2.64
N GLU A 45 2.44 20.16 -3.33
CA GLU A 45 2.35 19.45 -4.61
C GLU A 45 2.79 17.99 -4.51
N TYR A 46 2.10 17.15 -5.27
CA TYR A 46 2.41 15.72 -5.38
C TYR A 46 3.75 15.50 -6.07
N SER A 47 4.62 14.70 -5.45
CA SER A 47 6.00 14.52 -5.88
C SER A 47 6.42 13.05 -5.96
N ILE A 48 7.64 12.81 -6.41
CA ILE A 48 8.25 11.48 -6.37
C ILE A 48 8.44 10.95 -4.94
N ALA A 49 8.48 11.82 -3.92
CA ALA A 49 8.52 11.39 -2.53
C ALA A 49 7.24 10.66 -2.13
N ASP A 50 6.09 11.13 -2.61
CA ASP A 50 4.80 10.48 -2.42
C ASP A 50 4.76 9.15 -3.18
N ILE A 51 5.22 9.13 -4.44
CA ILE A 51 5.29 7.90 -5.26
C ILE A 51 6.14 6.82 -4.60
N ALA A 52 7.29 7.20 -4.01
CA ALA A 52 8.19 6.27 -3.37
C ALA A 52 7.63 5.72 -2.05
N THR A 53 6.89 6.54 -1.30
CA THR A 53 6.43 6.22 0.05
C THR A 53 5.08 5.51 0.05
N TRP A 54 4.18 5.90 -0.85
CA TRP A 54 2.78 5.44 -0.88
C TRP A 54 2.60 3.93 -1.06
N PRO A 55 3.35 3.23 -1.94
CA PRO A 55 3.22 1.78 -2.08
C PRO A 55 3.54 1.01 -0.79
N TRP A 56 4.27 1.62 0.15
CA TRP A 56 4.55 1.04 1.47
C TRP A 56 3.53 1.49 2.50
N TYR A 57 3.58 2.77 2.90
CA TYR A 57 2.80 3.25 4.05
C TYR A 57 1.34 3.54 3.69
N GLY A 58 1.06 3.90 2.44
CA GLY A 58 -0.31 4.05 1.95
C GLY A 58 -1.04 2.71 1.97
N ASN A 59 -0.46 1.67 1.38
CA ASN A 59 -1.05 0.32 1.46
C ASN A 59 -1.15 -0.18 2.92
N LEU A 60 -0.14 0.07 3.76
CA LEU A 60 -0.17 -0.35 5.16
C LEU A 60 -1.30 0.32 5.95
N VAL A 61 -1.44 1.65 5.84
CA VAL A 61 -2.44 2.40 6.60
C VAL A 61 -3.87 2.14 6.12
N LEU A 62 -4.02 1.76 4.84
CA LEU A 62 -5.29 1.34 4.23
C LEU A 62 -5.61 -0.15 4.48
N GLY A 63 -4.77 -0.88 5.22
CA GLY A 63 -5.02 -2.28 5.56
C GLY A 63 -4.70 -3.30 4.45
N GLU A 64 -4.05 -2.87 3.37
CA GLU A 64 -3.71 -3.69 2.19
C GLU A 64 -2.40 -4.48 2.36
N ALA A 65 -1.70 -4.32 3.49
CA ALA A 65 -0.43 -5.00 3.76
C ALA A 65 -0.44 -5.78 5.08
N TYR A 66 -0.01 -7.05 4.99
CA TYR A 66 0.25 -7.96 6.12
C TYR A 66 -0.91 -8.27 7.07
N GLY A 67 -2.13 -7.75 6.84
CA GLY A 67 -3.22 -7.87 7.82
C GLY A 67 -2.87 -7.25 9.18
N ALA A 68 -2.03 -6.21 9.18
CA ALA A 68 -1.43 -5.63 10.39
C ALA A 68 -2.15 -4.39 10.92
N GLY A 69 -3.26 -3.98 10.29
CA GLY A 69 -3.93 -2.70 10.56
C GLY A 69 -4.31 -2.50 12.04
N GLU A 70 -4.99 -3.49 12.62
CA GLU A 70 -5.37 -3.47 14.04
C GLU A 70 -4.14 -3.46 14.96
N PHE A 71 -3.19 -4.36 14.71
CA PHE A 71 -1.96 -4.50 15.51
C PHE A 71 -1.13 -3.21 15.54
N LEU A 72 -1.03 -2.52 14.40
CA LEU A 72 -0.32 -1.26 14.28
C LEU A 72 -1.15 -0.03 14.69
N GLN A 73 -2.45 -0.20 14.90
CA GLN A 73 -3.43 0.85 15.21
C GLN A 73 -3.48 1.91 14.10
N VAL A 74 -3.54 1.47 12.85
CA VAL A 74 -3.42 2.35 11.68
C VAL A 74 -4.51 3.42 11.61
N GLU A 75 -5.68 3.15 12.19
CA GLU A 75 -6.80 4.09 12.27
C GLU A 75 -6.43 5.36 13.04
N SER A 76 -5.41 5.34 13.93
CA SER A 76 -5.01 6.53 14.69
C SER A 76 -4.25 7.58 13.87
N TYR A 77 -3.69 7.23 12.71
CA TYR A 77 -2.88 8.13 11.87
C TYR A 77 -3.75 8.80 10.80
N MET A 78 -4.58 9.76 11.24
CA MET A 78 -5.61 10.38 10.40
C MET A 78 -5.05 11.12 9.18
N ASN A 79 -3.91 11.81 9.33
CA ASN A 79 -3.31 12.58 8.24
C ASN A 79 -2.66 11.66 7.22
N LEU A 80 -1.99 10.62 7.70
CA LEU A 80 -1.43 9.56 6.85
C LEU A 80 -2.52 8.83 6.06
N ARG A 81 -3.66 8.52 6.70
CA ARG A 81 -4.82 7.93 6.01
C ARG A 81 -5.41 8.85 4.95
N ARG A 82 -5.64 10.12 5.29
CA ARG A 82 -6.13 11.13 4.32
C ARG A 82 -5.23 11.22 3.09
N TRP A 83 -3.92 11.32 3.29
CA TRP A 83 -2.94 11.33 2.19
C TRP A 83 -2.99 10.04 1.36
N ALA A 84 -3.13 8.88 2.03
CA ALA A 84 -3.19 7.60 1.36
C ALA A 84 -4.43 7.47 0.47
N GLU A 85 -5.60 7.87 0.96
CA GLU A 85 -6.87 7.87 0.22
C GLU A 85 -6.84 8.87 -0.94
N GLU A 86 -6.30 10.07 -0.73
CA GLU A 86 -6.19 11.08 -1.77
C GLU A 86 -5.34 10.59 -2.96
N ILE A 87 -4.20 9.97 -2.67
CA ILE A 87 -3.32 9.40 -3.71
C ILE A 87 -3.97 8.17 -4.36
N LEU A 88 -4.69 7.34 -3.60
CA LEU A 88 -5.46 6.22 -4.16
C LEU A 88 -6.52 6.69 -5.17
N GLY A 89 -7.09 7.87 -4.97
CA GLY A 89 -8.04 8.49 -5.89
C GLY A 89 -7.45 8.85 -7.26
N ARG A 90 -6.12 8.87 -7.42
CA ARG A 90 -5.48 9.25 -8.68
C ARG A 90 -5.60 8.13 -9.73
N PRO A 91 -6.12 8.40 -10.95
CA PRO A 91 -6.26 7.37 -11.99
C PRO A 91 -4.94 6.68 -12.37
N ALA A 92 -3.82 7.42 -12.34
CA ALA A 92 -2.51 6.86 -12.63
C ALA A 92 -2.04 5.87 -11.55
N VAL A 93 -2.36 6.12 -10.28
CA VAL A 93 -2.04 5.21 -9.16
C VAL A 93 -2.89 3.95 -9.27
N GLN A 94 -4.20 4.10 -9.52
CA GLN A 94 -5.10 2.95 -9.72
C GLN A 94 -4.65 2.05 -10.86
N ARG A 95 -4.19 2.62 -11.99
CA ARG A 95 -3.60 1.83 -13.08
C ARG A 95 -2.26 1.21 -12.72
N GLY A 96 -1.33 2.01 -12.18
CA GLY A 96 0.03 1.55 -11.85
C GLY A 96 0.04 0.38 -10.87
N ARG A 97 -0.86 0.37 -9.88
CA ARG A 97 -1.01 -0.72 -8.91
C ARG A 97 -1.41 -2.07 -9.51
N LYS A 98 -1.90 -2.12 -10.75
CA LYS A 98 -2.30 -3.37 -11.41
C LYS A 98 -1.13 -4.04 -12.13
N VAL A 99 -0.15 -3.25 -12.58
CA VAL A 99 0.95 -3.73 -13.43
C VAL A 99 1.84 -4.69 -12.65
N ASN A 100 2.16 -5.83 -13.27
CA ASN A 100 2.92 -6.95 -12.70
C ASN A 100 2.34 -7.55 -11.42
N ARG A 101 1.07 -7.25 -11.09
CA ARG A 101 0.41 -7.78 -9.90
C ARG A 101 -0.26 -9.11 -10.23
N THR A 102 0.08 -10.15 -9.46
CA THR A 102 -0.40 -11.54 -9.63
C THR A 102 -1.30 -12.02 -8.48
N TRP A 103 -1.78 -11.09 -7.65
CA TRP A 103 -2.53 -11.37 -6.43
C TRP A 103 -3.60 -10.30 -6.19
N GLY A 104 -4.61 -10.62 -5.37
CA GLY A 104 -5.78 -9.77 -5.14
C GLY A 104 -6.92 -10.08 -6.10
N LYS A 105 -7.84 -9.15 -6.33
CA LYS A 105 -8.97 -9.34 -7.25
C LYS A 105 -8.45 -9.49 -8.69
N PRO A 106 -8.99 -10.41 -9.52
CA PRO A 106 -8.55 -10.55 -10.91
C PRO A 106 -8.63 -9.26 -11.74
N SER A 107 -9.60 -8.38 -11.45
CA SER A 107 -9.74 -7.07 -12.10
C SER A 107 -8.67 -6.04 -11.72
N ASP A 108 -7.90 -6.31 -10.67
CA ASP A 108 -6.76 -5.51 -10.20
C ASP A 108 -5.41 -6.13 -10.61
N GLN A 109 -5.41 -7.21 -11.39
CA GLN A 109 -4.21 -7.90 -11.84
C GLN A 109 -3.98 -7.67 -13.34
N LEU A 110 -2.82 -7.11 -13.68
CA LEU A 110 -2.31 -7.00 -15.04
C LEU A 110 -0.88 -7.53 -15.06
N HIS A 111 -0.69 -8.79 -15.41
CA HIS A 111 0.62 -9.47 -15.29
C HIS A 111 1.72 -8.78 -16.11
N GLU A 112 1.38 -8.26 -17.29
CA GLU A 112 2.30 -7.53 -18.16
C GLU A 112 1.58 -6.35 -18.80
N ARG A 113 2.33 -5.27 -19.06
CA ARG A 113 1.83 -4.10 -19.78
C ARG A 113 2.78 -3.80 -20.93
N HIS A 114 2.25 -3.90 -22.14
CA HIS A 114 2.94 -3.56 -23.40
C HIS A 114 2.21 -2.47 -24.20
N ASP A 115 0.95 -2.21 -23.89
CA ASP A 115 0.13 -1.16 -24.50
C ASP A 115 -0.79 -0.48 -23.46
N ALA A 116 -1.39 0.67 -23.78
CA ALA A 116 -2.39 1.32 -22.91
C ALA A 116 -3.73 0.56 -22.90
N SER A 117 -4.11 -0.07 -24.01
CA SER A 117 -5.34 -0.86 -24.15
C SER A 117 -5.34 -2.13 -23.28
N ASP A 118 -4.18 -2.57 -22.79
CA ASP A 118 -4.06 -3.74 -21.91
C ASP A 118 -4.90 -3.63 -20.63
N PHE A 119 -5.15 -2.40 -20.12
CA PHE A 119 -6.01 -2.20 -18.96
C PHE A 119 -7.49 -2.50 -19.21
N GLU A 120 -7.95 -2.45 -20.46
CA GLU A 120 -9.34 -2.77 -20.82
C GLU A 120 -9.50 -4.20 -21.31
N LEU A 121 -8.45 -4.74 -21.93
CA LEU A 121 -8.51 -6.00 -22.68
C LEU A 121 -7.80 -7.18 -21.99
N LYS A 122 -6.84 -6.92 -21.10
CA LYS A 122 -5.90 -7.94 -20.62
C LYS A 122 -5.74 -8.01 -19.10
N THR A 123 -6.63 -7.39 -18.32
CA THR A 123 -6.70 -7.70 -16.88
C THR A 123 -7.15 -9.15 -16.67
N GLN A 124 -6.78 -9.75 -15.55
CA GLN A 124 -6.93 -11.20 -15.37
C GLN A 124 -8.39 -11.66 -15.36
N ASP A 125 -9.34 -10.81 -14.95
CA ASP A 125 -10.78 -11.06 -15.08
C ASP A 125 -11.26 -11.20 -16.53
N LYS A 126 -10.54 -10.61 -17.49
CA LYS A 126 -10.85 -10.67 -18.93
C LYS A 126 -10.22 -11.90 -19.60
N LEU A 127 -9.04 -12.30 -19.13
CA LEU A 127 -8.29 -13.41 -19.70
C LEU A 127 -8.69 -14.78 -19.13
N ALA A 128 -9.10 -14.83 -17.87
CA ALA A 128 -9.48 -16.06 -17.18
C ALA A 128 -10.80 -15.91 -16.39
N PRO A 129 -11.94 -15.66 -17.07
CA PRO A 129 -13.22 -15.34 -16.42
C PRO A 129 -13.78 -16.46 -15.52
N GLU A 130 -13.31 -17.71 -15.63
CA GLU A 130 -13.90 -18.89 -14.98
C GLU A 130 -13.21 -19.37 -13.68
N SER A 131 -12.27 -18.62 -13.11
CA SER A 131 -11.61 -19.02 -11.84
C SER A 131 -12.27 -18.42 -10.57
N ALA A 132 -13.47 -17.85 -10.71
CA ALA A 132 -14.30 -17.37 -9.61
C ALA A 132 -15.49 -18.32 -9.37
N ALA A 133 -15.21 -19.50 -8.80
CA ALA A 133 -16.20 -20.41 -8.20
C ALA A 133 -15.73 -20.79 -6.79
#